data_AF-A0A925PAE5-F1
#
_entry.id   AF-A0A925PAE5-F1
#
_cell.length_a   1.000
_cell.length_b   1.000
_cell.length_c   1.000
_cell.angle_alpha   90.00
_cell.angle_beta   90.00
_cell.angle_gamma   90.00
#
_symmetry.space_group_name_H-M   'P 1'
#
loop_
_entity.id
_entity.type
_entity.pdbx_description
1 polymer ?
#
loop_
_entity_poly.entity_id
_entity_poly.type
_entity_poly.pdbx_seq_one_letter_code
_entity_poly.pdbx_strand_id
1 'polypeptide(L)'
;ANSKPLLHPDHPVGHHRSFGPTIPIPAVARPDGQIDAHLAIIDPVRRLAWDMWAAHPRPDGTWASCTGISYSLDGPGVFDPAEFAIRNGESIHLYGPGRATGVPIIAGLILHEEILARRIEHKLAFAAKASALLAHYFPPTTWTDGGVPGGIPGGAVLQLDPELDLSAFALSPAARVVAQALQDYGAVLTDYADNITLYGEGLWSDPAGRSWNDTLDEDALFGIPLEHYRYLAPEATGQTLIEKGMVPLPHDAITKAYRAHTGIPILA
;
A
#
# COMPACT_ATOMS: atom_id res chain seq x y z
N ALA A 1 -12.81 -31.21 10.47
CA ALA A 1 -12.85 -31.68 9.07
C ALA A 1 -12.50 -30.50 8.17
N ASN A 2 -11.36 -30.62 7.48
CA ASN A 2 -10.84 -29.92 6.29
C ASN A 2 -11.14 -28.41 6.11
N SER A 3 -10.22 -27.43 6.02
CA SER A 3 -8.75 -27.31 6.01
C SER A 3 -8.40 -25.81 6.22
N LYS A 4 -7.20 -25.49 6.74
CA LYS A 4 -6.76 -24.25 7.43
C LYS A 4 -6.37 -23.05 6.51
N PRO A 5 -6.00 -21.86 7.07
CA PRO A 5 -4.56 -21.63 7.31
C PRO A 5 -4.25 -20.87 8.62
N LEU A 6 -4.13 -21.53 9.77
CA LEU A 6 -2.78 -21.68 10.35
C LEU A 6 -1.86 -22.40 9.35
N LEU A 7 -0.94 -21.68 8.69
CA LEU A 7 -0.05 -22.25 7.66
C LEU A 7 0.82 -23.41 8.23
N HIS A 8 1.38 -23.23 9.44
CA HIS A 8 1.94 -24.30 10.31
C HIS A 8 2.10 -23.80 11.77
N PRO A 9 2.40 -24.67 12.77
CA PRO A 9 2.56 -24.29 14.18
C PRO A 9 3.61 -23.22 14.48
N ASP A 10 4.67 -23.11 13.67
CA ASP A 10 5.77 -22.16 13.90
C ASP A 10 5.59 -20.85 13.10
N HIS A 11 4.40 -20.57 12.55
CA HIS A 11 4.19 -19.43 11.65
C HIS A 11 4.13 -18.14 12.47
N PRO A 12 4.90 -17.08 12.14
CA PRO A 12 4.74 -15.80 12.80
C PRO A 12 3.34 -15.26 12.45
N VAL A 13 2.45 -15.18 13.43
CA VAL A 13 1.20 -14.45 13.28
C VAL A 13 1.35 -13.18 14.09
N GLY A 14 1.32 -12.04 13.41
CA GLY A 14 1.28 -10.74 14.06
C GLY A 14 2.35 -9.78 13.57
N HIS A 15 2.92 -9.03 14.50
CA HIS A 15 3.82 -7.93 14.19
C HIS A 15 5.24 -8.41 13.87
N HIS A 16 5.93 -7.67 13.00
CA HIS A 16 7.36 -7.80 12.83
C HIS A 16 8.08 -7.56 14.17
N ARG A 17 9.24 -8.19 14.37
CA ARG A 17 10.07 -8.00 15.57
C ARG A 17 10.39 -6.54 15.89
N SER A 18 10.40 -5.65 14.87
CA SER A 18 10.70 -4.23 15.05
C SER A 18 9.54 -3.43 15.64
N PHE A 19 8.29 -3.89 15.49
CA PHE A 19 7.09 -3.11 15.85
C PHE A 19 7.11 -2.58 17.28
N GLY A 20 7.68 -3.39 18.19
CA GLY A 20 7.88 -3.03 19.59
C GLY A 20 6.60 -3.06 20.43
N PRO A 21 6.74 -2.91 21.76
CA PRO A 21 5.61 -3.05 22.69
C PRO A 21 4.81 -1.76 22.88
N THR A 22 5.26 -0.62 22.36
CA THR A 22 4.64 0.69 22.58
C THR A 22 4.70 1.53 21.33
N ILE A 23 3.53 1.88 20.80
CA ILE A 23 3.37 2.76 19.64
C ILE A 23 2.78 4.09 20.12
N PRO A 24 3.35 5.25 19.74
CA PRO A 24 2.85 6.55 20.17
C PRO A 24 1.62 6.96 19.34
N ILE A 25 0.53 6.19 19.43
CA ILE A 25 -0.71 6.45 18.67
C ILE A 25 -1.40 7.71 19.21
N PRO A 26 -1.54 8.79 18.42
CA PRO A 26 -2.25 9.99 18.85
C PRO A 26 -3.74 9.72 19.11
N ALA A 27 -4.35 10.43 20.05
CA ALA A 27 -5.79 10.28 20.34
C ALA A 27 -6.71 10.58 19.14
N VAL A 28 -6.24 11.43 18.23
CA VAL A 28 -6.95 11.79 16.99
C VAL A 28 -6.81 10.72 15.90
N ALA A 29 -5.88 9.77 16.03
CA ALA A 29 -5.62 8.78 14.98
C ALA A 29 -6.87 7.97 14.65
N ARG A 30 -7.13 7.81 13.36
CA ARG A 30 -8.18 6.97 12.82
C ARG A 30 -7.59 6.17 11.65
N PRO A 31 -7.79 4.85 11.61
CA PRO A 31 -7.37 4.05 10.47
C PRO A 31 -8.18 4.44 9.22
N ASP A 32 -7.75 3.96 8.06
CA ASP A 32 -8.58 3.96 6.86
C ASP A 32 -9.96 3.33 7.12
N GLY A 33 -10.98 3.87 6.46
CA GLY A 33 -12.37 3.48 6.67
C GLY A 33 -12.77 2.18 5.97
N GLN A 34 -11.93 1.65 5.09
CA GLN A 34 -12.18 0.38 4.39
C GLN A 34 -11.67 -0.81 5.22
N ILE A 35 -11.97 -2.01 4.73
CA ILE A 35 -11.74 -3.27 5.46
C ILE A 35 -10.28 -3.53 5.84
N ASP A 36 -9.32 -3.00 5.07
CA ASP A 36 -7.90 -3.15 5.37
C ASP A 36 -7.43 -2.23 6.49
N ALA A 37 -8.19 -1.16 6.79
CA ALA A 37 -7.98 -0.25 7.91
C ALA A 37 -6.49 0.08 8.16
N HIS A 38 -5.79 0.45 7.08
CA HIS A 38 -4.39 0.84 7.10
C HIS A 38 -4.19 2.04 8.04
N LEU A 39 -3.11 2.01 8.83
CA LEU A 39 -2.73 3.14 9.68
C LEU A 39 -1.22 3.26 9.78
N ALA A 40 -0.70 4.44 9.45
CA ALA A 40 0.67 4.81 9.71
C ALA A 40 0.76 5.77 10.91
N ILE A 41 1.75 5.55 11.77
CA ILE A 41 2.13 6.52 12.81
C ILE A 41 3.53 7.01 12.49
N ILE A 42 3.68 8.32 12.33
CA ILE A 42 4.97 8.96 12.02
C ILE A 42 5.45 9.71 13.27
N ASP A 43 6.65 9.39 13.72
CA ASP A 43 7.35 10.09 14.79
C ASP A 43 8.56 10.85 14.22
N PRO A 44 8.41 12.16 13.96
CA PRO A 44 9.48 12.95 13.38
C PRO A 44 10.65 13.20 14.35
N VAL A 45 10.43 13.07 15.66
CA VAL A 45 11.48 13.28 16.68
C VAL A 45 12.39 12.06 16.76
N ARG A 46 11.79 10.86 16.82
CA ARG A 46 12.53 9.59 16.83
C ARG A 46 12.99 9.15 15.45
N ARG A 47 12.52 9.82 14.39
CA ARG A 47 12.73 9.44 12.99
C ARG A 47 12.26 8.01 12.71
N LEU A 48 11.08 7.67 13.22
CA LEU A 48 10.47 6.34 13.05
C LEU A 48 9.08 6.44 12.46
N ALA A 49 8.69 5.43 11.70
CA ALA A 49 7.31 5.18 11.35
C ALA A 49 6.89 3.77 11.77
N TRP A 50 5.62 3.62 12.09
CA TRP A 50 4.92 2.35 12.24
C TRP A 50 3.89 2.23 11.14
N ASP A 51 3.81 1.06 10.53
CA ASP A 51 2.87 0.71 9.47
C ASP A 51 2.08 -0.51 9.93
N MET A 52 0.76 -0.47 9.78
CA MET A 52 -0.18 -1.43 10.33
C MET A 52 -1.28 -1.75 9.33
N TRP A 53 -1.63 -3.03 9.25
CA TRP A 53 -2.83 -3.53 8.58
C TRP A 53 -3.90 -3.92 9.61
N ALA A 54 -5.15 -3.65 9.28
CA ALA A 54 -6.35 -3.86 10.07
C ALA A 54 -6.28 -3.21 11.48
N ALA A 55 -5.75 -1.98 11.56
CA ALA A 55 -5.64 -1.26 12.82
C ALA A 55 -7.01 -0.77 13.29
N HIS A 56 -7.32 -0.91 14.57
CA HIS A 56 -8.57 -0.42 15.14
C HIS A 56 -8.47 -0.11 16.65
N PRO A 57 -9.15 0.93 17.12
CA PRO A 57 -9.27 1.21 18.54
C PRO A 57 -10.22 0.22 19.21
N ARG A 58 -10.00 -0.04 20.50
CA ARG A 58 -10.85 -0.87 21.35
C ARG A 58 -11.63 -0.03 22.37
N PRO A 59 -12.77 -0.53 22.89
CA PRO A 59 -13.57 0.19 23.88
C PRO A 59 -12.83 0.53 25.19
N ASP A 60 -11.78 -0.22 25.52
CA ASP A 60 -10.94 -0.01 26.71
C ASP A 60 -9.84 1.05 26.51
N GLY A 61 -9.80 1.70 25.33
CA GLY A 61 -8.80 2.71 24.97
C GLY A 61 -7.49 2.14 24.44
N THR A 62 -7.34 0.81 24.37
CA THR A 62 -6.20 0.17 23.71
C THR A 62 -6.42 0.08 22.20
N TRP A 63 -5.38 -0.33 21.47
CA TRP A 63 -5.44 -0.56 20.01
C TRP A 63 -5.13 -2.01 19.70
N ALA A 64 -5.66 -2.50 18.58
CA ALA A 64 -5.21 -3.73 17.95
C ALA A 64 -4.89 -3.47 16.48
N SER A 65 -4.05 -4.32 15.92
CA SER A 65 -3.93 -4.46 14.46
C SER A 65 -3.68 -5.92 14.12
N CYS A 66 -3.92 -6.29 12.86
CA CYS A 66 -3.57 -7.63 12.40
C CYS A 66 -2.07 -7.84 12.46
N THR A 67 -1.37 -6.90 11.85
CA THR A 67 0.07 -6.93 11.64
C THR A 67 0.60 -5.52 11.84
N GLY A 68 1.90 -5.42 12.01
CA GLY A 68 2.56 -4.13 12.13
C GLY A 68 4.06 -4.25 12.04
N ILE A 69 4.71 -3.21 11.53
CA ILE A 69 6.16 -3.10 11.42
C ILE A 69 6.58 -1.66 11.70
N SER A 70 7.76 -1.47 12.27
CA SER A 70 8.37 -0.15 12.35
C SER A 70 9.67 -0.07 11.53
N TYR A 71 9.97 1.13 11.04
CA TYR A 71 11.14 1.42 10.21
C TYR A 71 11.62 2.86 10.41
N SER A 72 12.88 3.11 10.06
CA SER A 72 13.49 4.44 10.11
C SER A 72 12.98 5.31 8.96
N LEU A 73 12.64 6.57 9.27
CA LEU A 73 12.34 7.61 8.28
C LEU A 73 13.59 8.10 7.54
N ASP A 74 14.77 7.78 8.05
CA ASP A 74 16.07 8.06 7.41
C ASP A 74 16.59 6.84 6.62
N GLY A 75 15.78 5.79 6.53
CA GLY A 75 16.10 4.58 5.77
C GLY A 75 15.88 4.74 4.26
N PRO A 76 16.07 3.66 3.49
CA PRO A 76 15.95 3.68 2.04
C PRO A 76 14.50 3.78 1.53
N GLY A 77 13.50 3.85 2.42
CA GLY A 77 12.07 3.91 2.05
C GLY A 77 11.49 2.59 1.53
N VAL A 78 12.25 1.51 1.59
CA VAL A 78 11.86 0.15 1.17
C VAL A 78 12.22 -0.84 2.27
N PHE A 79 11.44 -1.89 2.45
CA PHE A 79 11.81 -2.97 3.36
C PHE A 79 12.92 -3.84 2.74
N ASP A 80 13.78 -4.42 3.57
CA ASP A 80 14.74 -5.42 3.12
C ASP A 80 14.04 -6.78 3.04
N PRO A 81 13.91 -7.39 1.84
CA PRO A 81 13.30 -8.72 1.69
C PRO A 81 13.98 -9.80 2.54
N ALA A 82 15.27 -9.65 2.88
CA ALA A 82 16.01 -10.60 3.69
C ALA A 82 15.56 -10.62 5.16
N GLU A 83 14.85 -9.58 5.63
CA GLU A 83 14.29 -9.55 6.97
C GLU A 83 13.06 -10.45 7.12
N PHE A 84 12.44 -10.85 6.01
CA PHE A 84 11.24 -11.66 5.99
C PHE A 84 11.51 -13.09 5.51
N ALA A 85 11.35 -14.06 6.40
CA ALA A 85 11.47 -15.49 6.10
C ALA A 85 10.16 -16.04 5.49
N ILE A 86 9.68 -15.41 4.43
CA ILE A 86 8.41 -15.73 3.76
C ILE A 86 8.63 -16.90 2.80
N ARG A 87 7.77 -17.92 2.93
CA ARG A 87 7.76 -19.09 2.05
C ARG A 87 6.77 -18.89 0.91
N ASN A 88 7.03 -19.60 -0.17
CA ASN A 88 6.06 -19.65 -1.26
C ASN A 88 4.73 -20.18 -0.74
N GLY A 89 3.64 -19.49 -1.03
CA GLY A 89 2.32 -19.79 -0.44
C GLY A 89 1.86 -18.85 0.65
N GLU A 90 2.75 -18.02 1.19
CA GLU A 90 2.43 -17.14 2.31
C GLU A 90 2.22 -15.70 1.85
N SER A 91 1.44 -14.94 2.64
CA SER A 91 1.30 -13.50 2.47
C SER A 91 2.29 -12.78 3.38
N ILE A 92 2.95 -11.74 2.86
CA ILE A 92 3.86 -10.91 3.65
C ILE A 92 3.17 -10.16 4.79
N HIS A 93 1.85 -9.93 4.72
CA HIS A 93 1.13 -9.28 5.82
C HIS A 93 1.46 -9.94 7.15
N LEU A 94 1.47 -11.28 7.19
CA LEU A 94 1.73 -12.06 8.40
C LEU A 94 3.13 -11.84 9.02
N TYR A 95 4.00 -11.10 8.32
CA TYR A 95 5.35 -10.75 8.75
C TYR A 95 5.48 -9.29 9.22
N GLY A 96 4.40 -8.50 9.17
CA GLY A 96 4.36 -7.13 9.69
C GLY A 96 3.90 -6.05 8.72
N PRO A 97 4.33 -6.03 7.44
CA PRO A 97 3.98 -4.97 6.50
C PRO A 97 2.48 -4.69 6.35
N GLY A 98 2.17 -3.41 6.13
CA GLY A 98 0.81 -2.93 5.92
C GLY A 98 0.26 -3.24 4.55
N ARG A 99 1.07 -3.22 3.47
CA ARG A 99 0.65 -3.62 2.11
C ARG A 99 1.06 -5.06 1.78
N ALA A 100 0.26 -5.73 0.96
CA ALA A 100 0.46 -7.14 0.60
C ALA A 100 1.68 -7.38 -0.32
N THR A 101 2.21 -6.33 -0.96
CA THR A 101 3.48 -6.40 -1.71
C THR A 101 4.71 -6.03 -0.87
N GLY A 102 4.53 -5.68 0.39
CA GLY A 102 5.63 -5.33 1.29
C GLY A 102 6.31 -4.01 0.95
N VAL A 103 5.49 -2.98 0.72
CA VAL A 103 5.92 -1.58 0.57
C VAL A 103 5.31 -0.78 1.72
N PRO A 104 6.05 0.15 2.36
CA PRO A 104 5.47 1.03 3.37
C PRO A 104 4.20 1.75 2.89
N ILE A 105 3.13 1.78 3.68
CA ILE A 105 1.86 2.44 3.27
C ILE A 105 2.02 3.94 3.04
N ILE A 106 3.04 4.58 3.62
CA ILE A 106 3.34 6.00 3.39
C ILE A 106 4.07 6.25 2.07
N ALA A 107 4.69 5.21 1.47
CA ALA A 107 5.44 5.37 0.24
C ALA A 107 4.48 5.53 -0.95
N GLY A 108 4.68 6.63 -1.69
CA GLY A 108 3.90 6.96 -2.88
C GLY A 108 2.51 7.53 -2.60
N LEU A 109 2.21 7.96 -1.38
CA LEU A 109 0.99 8.70 -1.07
C LEU A 109 1.00 10.08 -1.74
N ILE A 110 -0.13 10.49 -2.30
CA ILE A 110 -0.39 11.87 -2.67
C ILE A 110 -0.71 12.66 -1.41
N LEU A 111 0.09 13.69 -1.11
CA LEU A 111 -0.16 14.56 0.03
C LEU A 111 -0.96 15.79 -0.40
N HIS A 112 -1.84 16.26 0.48
CA HIS A 112 -2.66 17.45 0.24
C HIS A 112 -1.80 18.69 0.04
N GLU A 113 -0.70 18.80 0.79
CA GLU A 113 0.25 19.90 0.64
C GLU A 113 0.92 19.94 -0.74
N GLU A 114 1.12 18.80 -1.39
CA GLU A 114 1.68 18.72 -2.74
C GLU A 114 0.70 19.24 -3.79
N ILE A 115 -0.58 18.91 -3.63
CA ILE A 115 -1.66 19.43 -4.48
C ILE A 115 -1.77 20.96 -4.35
N LEU A 116 -1.71 21.49 -3.12
CA LEU A 116 -1.68 22.93 -2.88
C LEU A 116 -0.42 23.60 -3.43
N ALA A 117 0.74 22.94 -3.31
CA ALA A 117 2.00 23.39 -3.86
C ALA A 117 2.10 23.23 -5.38
N ARG A 118 1.10 22.60 -6.02
CA ARG A 118 1.02 22.36 -7.47
C ARG A 118 2.14 21.46 -8.01
N ARG A 119 2.75 20.63 -7.16
CA ARG A 119 3.85 19.75 -7.55
C ARG A 119 3.93 18.53 -6.62
N ILE A 120 4.03 17.36 -7.23
CA ILE A 120 4.37 16.10 -6.57
C ILE A 120 5.69 15.67 -7.19
N GLU A 121 6.71 15.42 -6.38
CA GLU A 121 8.10 15.22 -6.86
C GLU A 121 8.59 13.78 -6.63
N HIS A 122 7.66 12.82 -6.59
CA HIS A 122 7.95 11.42 -6.33
C HIS A 122 7.06 10.47 -7.15
N LYS A 123 7.45 9.20 -7.24
CA LYS A 123 6.61 8.14 -7.80
C LYS A 123 5.39 7.93 -6.90
N LEU A 124 4.23 7.75 -7.50
CA LEU A 124 3.01 7.42 -6.77
C LEU A 124 2.93 5.91 -6.47
N ALA A 125 2.08 5.52 -5.54
CA ALA A 125 1.67 4.14 -5.35
C ALA A 125 0.29 3.93 -5.99
N PHE A 126 0.10 2.79 -6.62
CA PHE A 126 -1.21 2.38 -7.11
C PHE A 126 -1.50 0.90 -6.82
N ALA A 127 -2.78 0.56 -6.83
CA ALA A 127 -3.25 -0.82 -6.78
C ALA A 127 -4.12 -1.14 -7.99
N ALA A 128 -4.17 -2.41 -8.40
CA ALA A 128 -4.97 -2.83 -9.55
C ALA A 128 -5.39 -4.29 -9.47
N LYS A 129 -6.57 -4.58 -10.03
CA LYS A 129 -7.13 -5.94 -10.10
C LYS A 129 -6.30 -6.89 -10.95
N ALA A 130 -5.61 -6.32 -11.93
CA ALA A 130 -4.75 -7.03 -12.84
C ALA A 130 -3.40 -7.44 -12.23
N SER A 131 -3.21 -7.31 -10.92
CA SER A 131 -1.97 -7.72 -10.25
C SER A 131 -1.70 -9.23 -10.40
N ALA A 132 -0.44 -9.56 -10.71
CA ALA A 132 -0.01 -10.88 -11.17
C ALA A 132 -0.13 -11.98 -10.10
N LEU A 133 -0.57 -13.14 -10.55
CA LEU A 133 -0.44 -14.40 -9.81
C LEU A 133 0.96 -14.99 -10.02
N LEU A 134 1.63 -15.37 -8.92
CA LEU A 134 2.71 -16.39 -8.90
C LEU A 134 3.81 -16.23 -9.97
N ALA A 135 4.52 -15.10 -10.01
CA ALA A 135 5.58 -14.98 -11.01
C ALA A 135 6.84 -14.34 -10.45
N HIS A 136 6.77 -13.06 -10.11
CA HIS A 136 7.91 -12.27 -9.73
C HIS A 136 7.44 -10.91 -9.24
N TYR A 137 8.36 -10.17 -8.65
CA TYR A 137 8.16 -8.77 -8.31
C TYR A 137 9.40 -7.95 -8.68
N PHE A 138 9.22 -6.64 -8.72
CA PHE A 138 10.28 -5.66 -8.89
C PHE A 138 10.44 -4.79 -7.64
N PRO A 139 11.66 -4.51 -7.17
CA PRO A 139 11.87 -3.47 -6.17
C PRO A 139 11.20 -2.16 -6.60
N PRO A 140 10.52 -1.41 -5.72
CA PRO A 140 10.64 -1.44 -4.27
C PRO A 140 9.74 -2.47 -3.56
N THR A 141 8.91 -3.23 -4.29
CA THR A 141 8.14 -4.29 -3.66
C THR A 141 9.07 -5.39 -3.16
N THR A 142 8.66 -6.08 -2.10
CA THR A 142 9.41 -7.19 -1.48
C THR A 142 8.64 -8.51 -1.55
N TRP A 143 7.40 -8.44 -2.03
CA TRP A 143 6.50 -9.57 -2.22
C TRP A 143 5.51 -9.31 -3.37
N THR A 144 4.70 -10.32 -3.67
CA THR A 144 3.63 -10.24 -4.67
C THR A 144 2.27 -10.17 -4.00
N ASP A 145 1.32 -9.48 -4.62
CA ASP A 145 -0.09 -9.54 -4.24
C ASP A 145 -0.94 -9.68 -5.50
N GLY A 146 -2.04 -10.42 -5.43
CA GLY A 146 -2.92 -10.66 -6.57
C GLY A 146 -3.02 -12.11 -7.03
N GLY A 147 -3.89 -12.30 -8.02
CA GLY A 147 -4.40 -13.60 -8.41
C GLY A 147 -4.63 -13.79 -9.90
N VAL A 148 -4.14 -12.87 -10.75
CA VAL A 148 -4.37 -12.91 -12.20
C VAL A 148 -3.20 -13.60 -12.93
N PRO A 149 -3.40 -14.78 -13.55
CA PRO A 149 -2.40 -15.38 -14.41
C PRO A 149 -1.99 -14.44 -15.55
N GLY A 150 -0.69 -14.16 -15.69
CA GLY A 150 -0.19 -13.21 -16.68
C GLY A 150 -0.52 -11.74 -16.38
N GLY A 151 -0.91 -11.43 -15.14
CA GLY A 151 -1.12 -10.06 -14.68
C GLY A 151 0.17 -9.24 -14.55
N ILE A 152 0.02 -8.03 -14.04
CA ILE A 152 1.11 -7.07 -13.85
C ILE A 152 1.87 -7.38 -12.55
N PRO A 153 3.19 -7.59 -12.59
CA PRO A 153 3.98 -7.85 -11.39
C PRO A 153 3.97 -6.68 -10.42
N GLY A 154 3.94 -6.97 -9.11
CA GLY A 154 4.19 -5.96 -8.08
C GLY A 154 5.51 -5.24 -8.36
N GLY A 155 5.52 -3.92 -8.19
CA GLY A 155 6.67 -3.07 -8.47
C GLY A 155 6.76 -2.58 -9.91
N ALA A 156 5.95 -3.11 -10.83
CA ALA A 156 5.86 -2.54 -12.17
C ALA A 156 5.40 -1.08 -12.12
N VAL A 157 5.91 -0.27 -13.05
CA VAL A 157 5.62 1.17 -13.08
C VAL A 157 4.65 1.48 -14.21
N LEU A 158 3.47 2.00 -13.87
CA LEU A 158 2.52 2.60 -14.80
C LEU A 158 2.89 4.08 -14.98
N GLN A 159 3.10 4.52 -16.21
CA GLN A 159 3.42 5.92 -16.53
C GLN A 159 2.38 6.46 -17.51
N LEU A 160 1.89 7.67 -17.25
CA LEU A 160 1.14 8.42 -18.26
C LEU A 160 2.13 8.88 -19.35
N ASP A 161 1.74 8.84 -20.62
CA ASP A 161 2.63 9.23 -21.71
C ASP A 161 3.21 10.64 -21.47
N PRO A 162 4.54 10.79 -21.33
CA PRO A 162 5.17 12.07 -20.99
C PRO A 162 4.91 13.19 -22.01
N GLU A 163 4.59 12.82 -23.26
CA GLU A 163 4.33 13.79 -24.34
C GLU A 163 2.83 14.07 -24.53
N LEU A 164 1.96 13.46 -23.71
CA LEU A 164 0.51 13.69 -23.79
C LEU A 164 0.17 15.13 -23.41
N ASP A 165 -0.56 15.82 -24.29
CA ASP A 165 -1.09 17.14 -23.98
C ASP A 165 -2.27 17.07 -22.99
N LEU A 166 -1.97 17.32 -21.71
CA LEU A 166 -2.97 17.35 -20.64
C LEU A 166 -4.04 18.45 -20.82
N SER A 167 -3.84 19.41 -21.72
CA SER A 167 -4.86 20.43 -22.04
C SER A 167 -6.00 19.91 -22.91
N ALA A 168 -5.82 18.75 -23.55
CA ALA A 168 -6.88 18.06 -24.28
C ALA A 168 -7.97 17.46 -23.37
N PHE A 169 -7.71 17.39 -22.06
CA PHE A 169 -8.60 16.79 -21.07
C PHE A 169 -9.16 17.84 -20.11
N ALA A 170 -10.43 17.68 -19.71
CA ALA A 170 -11.11 18.55 -18.75
C ALA A 170 -10.69 18.24 -17.30
N LEU A 171 -9.41 18.42 -16.99
CA LEU A 171 -8.86 18.17 -15.65
C LEU A 171 -9.06 19.38 -14.74
N SER A 172 -9.45 19.13 -13.49
CA SER A 172 -9.32 20.14 -12.43
C SER A 172 -7.86 20.54 -12.23
N PRO A 173 -7.58 21.69 -11.61
CA PRO A 173 -6.20 22.05 -11.27
C PRO A 173 -5.49 20.93 -10.51
N ALA A 174 -6.12 20.33 -9.49
CA ALA A 174 -5.53 19.26 -8.69
C ALA A 174 -5.28 17.99 -9.51
N ALA A 175 -6.27 17.56 -10.31
CA ALA A 175 -6.14 16.40 -11.20
C ALA A 175 -4.96 16.55 -12.17
N ARG A 176 -4.73 17.77 -12.69
CA ARG A 176 -3.57 18.05 -13.54
C ARG A 176 -2.23 17.85 -12.81
N VAL A 177 -2.13 18.13 -11.51
CA VAL A 177 -0.89 17.90 -10.74
C VAL A 177 -0.62 16.41 -10.63
N VAL A 178 -1.65 15.60 -10.36
CA VAL A 178 -1.52 14.14 -10.31
C VAL A 178 -1.17 13.57 -11.68
N ALA A 179 -1.83 14.04 -12.74
CA ALA A 179 -1.51 13.64 -14.11
C ALA A 179 -0.06 13.99 -14.50
N GLN A 180 0.43 15.18 -14.15
CA GLN A 180 1.82 15.56 -14.37
C GLN A 180 2.78 14.64 -13.59
N ALA A 181 2.48 14.31 -12.34
CA ALA A 181 3.28 13.37 -11.55
C ALA A 181 3.33 11.98 -12.20
N LEU A 182 2.22 11.53 -12.78
CA LEU A 182 2.15 10.28 -13.54
C LEU A 182 2.95 10.33 -14.84
N GLN A 183 3.11 11.50 -15.48
CA GLN A 183 4.01 11.69 -16.61
C GLN A 183 5.48 11.66 -16.16
N ASP A 184 5.83 12.46 -15.16
CA ASP A 184 7.21 12.68 -14.75
C ASP A 184 7.81 11.47 -14.02
N TYR A 185 7.02 10.88 -13.11
CA TYR A 185 7.49 9.84 -12.20
C TYR A 185 6.77 8.51 -12.40
N GLY A 186 5.50 8.52 -12.79
CA GLY A 186 4.66 7.33 -12.85
C GLY A 186 4.27 6.80 -11.46
N ALA A 187 3.54 5.69 -11.44
CA ALA A 187 3.05 5.02 -10.25
C ALA A 187 3.55 3.57 -10.18
N VAL A 188 3.89 3.10 -8.99
CA VAL A 188 4.36 1.73 -8.71
C VAL A 188 3.19 0.86 -8.27
N LEU A 189 3.05 -0.35 -8.82
CA LEU A 189 2.03 -1.31 -8.39
C LEU A 189 2.41 -1.86 -7.01
N THR A 190 1.65 -1.50 -5.98
CA THR A 190 1.95 -1.89 -4.58
C THR A 190 0.86 -2.71 -3.90
N ASP A 191 -0.27 -2.96 -4.57
CA ASP A 191 -1.35 -3.77 -4.01
C ASP A 191 -2.33 -4.27 -5.08
N TYR A 192 -3.14 -5.25 -4.71
CA TYR A 192 -4.37 -5.60 -5.41
C TYR A 192 -5.52 -4.68 -4.95
N ALA A 193 -6.35 -4.25 -5.89
CA ALA A 193 -7.62 -3.58 -5.62
C ALA A 193 -8.61 -3.92 -6.73
N ASP A 194 -9.92 -3.76 -6.52
CA ASP A 194 -10.90 -4.08 -7.57
C ASP A 194 -10.85 -3.14 -8.78
N ASN A 195 -10.30 -1.94 -8.61
CA ASN A 195 -10.07 -0.94 -9.65
C ASN A 195 -8.61 -0.45 -9.64
N ILE A 196 -8.20 0.27 -10.68
CA ILE A 196 -6.94 1.03 -10.65
C ILE A 196 -7.11 2.19 -9.68
N THR A 197 -6.35 2.17 -8.60
CA THR A 197 -6.52 3.09 -7.46
C THR A 197 -5.20 3.73 -7.11
N LEU A 198 -5.16 5.06 -7.02
CA LEU A 198 -4.04 5.80 -6.44
C LEU A 198 -4.30 6.05 -4.95
N TYR A 199 -3.23 6.21 -4.18
CA TYR A 199 -3.34 6.43 -2.74
C TYR A 199 -3.09 7.90 -2.39
N GLY A 200 -4.00 8.50 -1.62
CA GLY A 200 -3.84 9.83 -1.00
C GLY A 200 -3.80 9.75 0.53
N GLU A 201 -3.28 10.78 1.18
CA GLU A 201 -3.29 10.84 2.65
C GLU A 201 -4.71 10.89 3.23
N GLY A 202 -4.92 10.21 4.37
CA GLY A 202 -6.20 10.18 5.06
C GLY A 202 -6.45 11.44 5.90
N LEU A 203 -7.36 12.30 5.45
CA LEU A 203 -7.65 13.59 6.11
C LEU A 203 -8.90 13.60 7.02
N TRP A 204 -9.61 12.48 7.14
CA TRP A 204 -10.87 12.37 7.90
C TRP A 204 -10.78 12.66 9.41
N SER A 205 -9.57 12.72 9.95
CA SER A 205 -9.31 13.05 11.37
C SER A 205 -8.26 14.14 11.55
N ASP A 206 -8.00 14.93 10.51
CA ASP A 206 -6.97 15.97 10.53
C ASP A 206 -7.34 17.11 11.50
N PRO A 207 -6.53 17.39 12.54
CA PRO A 207 -6.83 18.43 13.52
C PRO A 207 -6.77 19.85 12.95
N ALA A 208 -6.09 20.04 11.80
CA ALA A 208 -6.06 21.31 11.08
C ALA A 208 -7.30 21.50 10.18
N GLY A 209 -8.19 20.50 10.08
CA GLY A 209 -9.41 20.55 9.29
C GLY A 209 -9.18 20.52 7.78
N ARG A 210 -8.03 20.01 7.31
CA ARG A 210 -7.80 19.80 5.88
C ARG A 210 -8.78 18.74 5.35
N SER A 211 -9.13 18.84 4.08
CA SER A 211 -10.04 17.90 3.43
C SER A 211 -9.77 17.84 1.93
N TRP A 212 -9.99 16.67 1.34
CA TRP A 212 -9.99 16.50 -0.11
C TRP A 212 -11.23 17.07 -0.80
N ASN A 213 -12.30 17.35 -0.03
CA ASN A 213 -13.53 17.93 -0.54
C ASN A 213 -13.24 19.19 -1.36
N ASP A 214 -13.89 19.29 -2.52
CA ASP A 214 -13.74 20.39 -3.48
C ASP A 214 -12.31 20.59 -4.03
N THR A 215 -11.37 19.69 -3.72
CA THR A 215 -9.96 19.76 -4.15
C THR A 215 -9.63 18.66 -5.15
N LEU A 216 -9.78 17.40 -4.74
CA LEU A 216 -9.48 16.21 -5.54
C LEU A 216 -10.44 15.09 -5.12
N ASP A 217 -11.06 14.43 -6.09
CA ASP A 217 -11.95 13.29 -5.88
C ASP A 217 -11.40 12.01 -6.52
N GLU A 218 -12.08 10.89 -6.27
CA GLU A 218 -11.71 9.56 -6.75
C GLU A 218 -11.84 9.39 -8.27
N ASP A 219 -12.65 10.23 -8.93
CA ASP A 219 -12.91 10.20 -10.37
C ASP A 219 -11.98 11.14 -11.16
N ALA A 220 -11.09 11.86 -10.47
CA ALA A 220 -10.31 12.98 -11.00
C ALA A 220 -9.52 12.68 -12.29
N LEU A 221 -9.17 11.41 -12.52
CA LEU A 221 -8.40 10.97 -13.70
C LEU A 221 -9.21 10.13 -14.70
N PHE A 222 -10.49 9.88 -14.47
CA PHE A 222 -11.32 9.03 -15.35
C PHE A 222 -11.43 9.59 -16.77
N GLY A 223 -11.25 10.90 -16.93
CA GLY A 223 -11.23 11.57 -18.22
C GLY A 223 -10.02 11.22 -19.11
N ILE A 224 -8.97 10.58 -18.57
CA ILE A 224 -7.78 10.17 -19.32
C ILE A 224 -7.87 8.66 -19.61
N PRO A 225 -8.12 8.24 -20.87
CA PRO A 225 -8.18 6.83 -21.23
C PRO A 225 -6.88 6.06 -20.93
N LEU A 226 -7.02 4.78 -20.57
CA LEU A 226 -5.89 3.89 -20.26
C LEU A 226 -4.92 3.68 -21.44
N GLU A 227 -5.33 3.92 -22.68
CA GLU A 227 -4.46 3.84 -23.86
C GLU A 227 -3.33 4.87 -23.87
N HIS A 228 -3.44 5.94 -23.07
CA HIS A 228 -2.37 6.91 -22.87
C HIS A 228 -1.37 6.50 -21.79
N TYR A 229 -1.59 5.37 -21.12
CA TYR A 229 -0.69 4.86 -20.10
C TYR A 229 0.12 3.69 -20.65
N ARG A 230 1.34 3.57 -20.14
CA ARG A 230 2.26 2.48 -20.48
C ARG A 230 2.88 1.88 -19.23
N TYR A 231 3.12 0.58 -19.28
CA TYR A 231 4.02 -0.06 -18.32
C TYR A 231 5.45 0.16 -18.77
N LEU A 232 6.28 0.67 -17.85
CA LEU A 232 7.71 0.77 -18.10
C LEU A 232 8.34 -0.61 -18.01
N ALA A 233 9.18 -0.93 -19.00
CA ALA A 233 9.97 -2.14 -18.97
C ALA A 233 10.94 -2.10 -17.77
N PRO A 234 11.22 -3.24 -17.11
CA PRO A 234 12.11 -3.29 -15.96
C PRO A 234 13.51 -2.70 -16.21
N GLU A 235 14.00 -2.80 -17.45
CA GLU A 235 15.28 -2.23 -17.87
C GLU A 235 15.25 -0.69 -17.88
N ALA A 236 14.09 -0.10 -18.19
CA ALA A 236 13.90 1.36 -18.20
C ALA A 236 13.80 1.94 -16.77
N THR A 237 13.51 1.10 -15.77
CA THR A 237 13.41 1.48 -14.36
C THR A 237 14.64 1.05 -13.55
N GLY A 238 15.60 0.34 -14.16
CA GLY A 238 16.77 -0.23 -13.48
C GLY A 238 16.41 -1.35 -12.49
N GLN A 239 15.22 -1.93 -12.59
CA GLN A 239 14.72 -2.95 -11.68
C GLN A 239 15.26 -4.33 -12.06
N THR A 240 15.67 -5.11 -11.06
CA THR A 240 15.98 -6.55 -11.23
C THR A 240 14.76 -7.37 -10.86
N LEU A 241 14.37 -8.29 -11.74
CA LEU A 241 13.26 -9.23 -11.52
C LEU A 241 13.64 -10.25 -10.44
N ILE A 242 12.78 -10.44 -9.44
CA ILE A 242 12.98 -11.44 -8.39
C ILE A 242 11.86 -12.48 -8.45
N GLU A 243 12.22 -13.74 -8.68
CA GLU A 243 11.27 -14.86 -8.69
C GLU A 243 10.84 -15.25 -7.26
N LYS A 244 9.55 -15.09 -6.96
CA LYS A 244 8.89 -15.62 -5.75
C LYS A 244 7.42 -15.88 -6.04
N GLY A 245 6.81 -16.86 -5.35
CA GLY A 245 5.44 -17.30 -5.62
C GLY A 245 4.54 -17.29 -4.39
N MET A 246 3.45 -16.51 -4.41
CA MET A 246 2.35 -16.60 -3.44
C MET A 246 1.23 -17.55 -3.93
N VAL A 247 0.83 -18.56 -3.14
CA VAL A 247 -0.46 -19.24 -3.35
C VAL A 247 -1.55 -18.25 -2.95
N PRO A 248 -2.57 -18.00 -3.78
CA PRO A 248 -3.63 -17.07 -3.41
C PRO A 248 -4.31 -17.62 -2.16
N LEU A 249 -4.02 -16.98 -1.03
CA LEU A 249 -4.95 -16.96 0.06
C LEU A 249 -5.90 -15.82 -0.30
N PRO A 250 -7.18 -16.09 -0.59
CA PRO A 250 -8.18 -15.04 -0.60
C PRO A 250 -8.01 -14.24 0.69
N HIS A 251 -8.12 -12.90 0.68
CA HIS A 251 -8.09 -12.09 1.91
C HIS A 251 -8.97 -12.70 3.00
N ASP A 252 -10.12 -13.26 2.61
CA ASP A 252 -11.01 -14.11 3.41
C ASP A 252 -10.32 -15.18 4.27
N ALA A 253 -9.35 -15.91 3.72
CA ALA A 253 -8.61 -16.97 4.40
C ALA A 253 -7.58 -16.41 5.40
N ILE A 254 -6.89 -15.32 5.05
CA ILE A 254 -5.96 -14.59 5.93
C ILE A 254 -6.75 -14.00 7.11
N THR A 255 -7.91 -13.42 6.81
CA THR A 255 -8.82 -12.83 7.78
C THR A 255 -9.38 -13.86 8.76
N LYS A 256 -9.85 -15.01 8.24
CA LYS A 256 -10.32 -16.13 9.08
C LYS A 256 -9.21 -16.70 9.96
N ALA A 257 -8.00 -16.83 9.40
CA ALA A 257 -6.83 -17.32 10.13
C ALA A 257 -6.44 -16.41 11.29
N TYR A 258 -6.34 -15.11 11.03
CA TYR A 258 -6.04 -14.11 12.05
C TYR A 258 -7.08 -14.15 13.16
N ARG A 259 -8.37 -14.05 12.81
CA ARG A 259 -9.46 -14.08 13.79
C ARG A 259 -9.44 -15.36 14.62
N ALA A 260 -9.18 -16.51 14.01
CA ALA A 260 -9.09 -17.79 14.73
C ALA A 260 -7.91 -17.83 15.73
N HIS A 261 -6.81 -17.13 15.45
CA HIS A 261 -5.63 -17.13 16.28
C HIS A 261 -5.67 -16.06 17.39
N THR A 262 -6.15 -14.87 17.08
CA THR A 262 -6.13 -13.71 18.01
C THR A 262 -7.45 -13.45 18.71
N GLY A 263 -8.55 -14.03 18.19
CA GLY A 263 -9.91 -13.72 18.64
C GLY A 263 -10.43 -12.34 18.19
N ILE A 264 -9.63 -11.59 17.42
CA ILE A 264 -9.94 -10.22 17.02
C ILE A 264 -10.72 -10.25 15.68
N PRO A 265 -11.91 -9.63 15.60
CA PRO A 265 -12.63 -9.50 14.34
C PRO A 265 -11.91 -8.52 13.41
N ILE A 266 -11.88 -8.83 12.12
CA ILE A 266 -11.52 -7.84 11.09
C ILE A 266 -12.82 -7.11 10.73
N LEU A 267 -12.73 -5.78 10.63
CA LEU A 267 -13.86 -4.90 10.32
C LEU A 267 -14.48 -5.36 8.99
N ALA A 268 -15.81 -5.50 8.99
CA ALA A 268 -16.60 -5.88 7.83
C ALA A 268 -17.02 -4.65 7.03
#